data_AF-A0A2V9KRE3-F1
#
_entry.id   AF-A0A2V9KRE3-F1
#
_cell.length_a   1.000
_cell.length_b   1.000
_cell.length_c   1.000
_cell.angle_alpha   90.00
_cell.angle_beta   90.00
_cell.angle_gamma   90.00
#
_symmetry.space_group_name_H-M   'P 1'
#
loop_
_entity.id
_entity.type
_entity.pdbx_description
1 polymer ?
#
loop_
_entity_poly.entity_id
_entity_poly.type
_entity_poly.pdbx_seq_one_letter_code
_entity_poly.pdbx_strand_id
1 'polypeptide(L)'
;MATVEPSSDFSLTGQGEPQRVAGMRASANYFHLLGVNAALGRTFAAGDDEPGREHVAIVSHGLWQTHFASDPSVVGKTVRLNGDTYTIVGVMPASFKLMSFASQVWTPLAFDSKSLGPAGR
;
A
#
# COMPACT_ATOMS: atom_id res chain seq x y z
N MET A 1 16.52 -2.02 10.68
CA MET A 1 16.18 -0.63 10.29
C MET A 1 14.91 -0.69 9.44
N ALA A 2 14.04 0.32 9.51
CA ALA A 2 12.91 0.45 8.58
C ALA A 2 13.42 1.13 7.31
N THR A 3 13.21 0.50 6.15
CA THR A 3 13.45 1.13 4.85
C THR A 3 12.11 1.53 4.25
N VAL A 4 12.04 2.79 3.81
CA VAL A 4 10.93 3.33 3.02
C VAL A 4 11.48 3.95 1.76
N GLU A 5 10.82 3.68 0.63
CA GLU A 5 11.08 4.37 -0.63
C GLU A 5 9.84 5.17 -1.01
N PRO A 6 9.94 6.51 -1.11
CA PRO A 6 8.86 7.32 -1.66
C PRO A 6 8.75 7.01 -3.16
N SER A 7 7.78 6.19 -3.52
CA SER A 7 7.40 5.98 -4.92
C SER A 7 6.48 7.12 -5.36
N SER A 8 6.89 7.88 -6.36
CA SER A 8 6.04 8.88 -6.99
C SER A 8 4.86 8.17 -7.67
N ASP A 9 3.69 8.26 -7.04
CA ASP A 9 2.35 7.93 -7.53
C ASP A 9 2.08 6.52 -8.10
N PHE A 10 1.06 5.85 -7.53
CA PHE A 10 0.45 4.67 -8.11
C PHE A 10 -0.83 5.05 -8.86
N SER A 11 -1.05 4.44 -10.03
CA SER A 11 -2.32 4.48 -10.74
C SER A 11 -3.22 3.36 -10.22
N LEU A 12 -4.22 3.71 -9.42
CA LEU A 12 -5.24 2.81 -8.92
C LEU A 12 -6.33 2.61 -9.98
N THR A 13 -6.59 1.36 -10.36
CA THR A 13 -7.63 0.97 -11.33
C THR A 13 -8.44 -0.23 -10.82
N GLY A 14 -9.69 -0.38 -11.28
CA GLY A 14 -10.54 -1.55 -10.99
C GLY A 14 -11.87 -1.29 -10.25
N GLN A 15 -12.16 -0.05 -9.86
CA GLN A 15 -13.42 0.39 -9.23
C GLN A 15 -13.87 1.76 -9.80
N GLY A 16 -13.92 1.89 -11.13
CA GLY A 16 -14.29 3.14 -11.82
C GLY A 16 -13.13 3.78 -12.58
N GLU A 17 -13.09 5.12 -12.63
CA GLU A 17 -12.05 5.89 -13.33
C GLU A 17 -10.66 5.71 -12.69
N PRO A 18 -9.58 5.63 -13.49
CA PRO A 18 -8.21 5.57 -12.98
C PRO A 18 -7.90 6.77 -12.08
N GLN A 19 -7.47 6.49 -10.84
CA GLN A 19 -7.12 7.53 -9.87
C GLN A 19 -5.63 7.46 -9.53
N ARG A 20 -4.92 8.59 -9.61
CA ARG A 20 -3.55 8.69 -9.08
C ARG A 20 -3.60 8.80 -7.57
N VAL A 21 -2.95 7.88 -6.89
CA VAL A 21 -2.83 7.83 -5.44
C VAL A 21 -1.35 7.89 -5.05
N ALA A 22 -1.02 8.73 -4.07
CA ALA A 22 0.32 8.74 -3.50
C ALA A 22 0.54 7.41 -2.77
N GLY A 23 1.62 6.70 -3.07
CA GLY A 23 1.94 5.49 -2.32
C GLY A 23 3.40 5.40 -1.92
N MET A 24 3.66 4.46 -1.04
CA MET A 24 4.97 4.28 -0.42
C MET A 24 5.29 2.79 -0.38
N ARG A 25 6.49 2.43 -0.82
CA ARG A 25 7.02 1.10 -0.60
C ARG A 25 7.67 1.06 0.79
N ALA A 26 7.28 0.10 1.60
CA ALA A 26 7.77 -0.03 2.96
C ALA A 26 8.12 -1.47 3.30
N SER A 27 9.18 -1.65 4.08
CA SER A 27 9.54 -2.95 4.67
C SER A 27 8.45 -3.47 5.61
N ALA A 28 8.36 -4.80 5.78
CA ALA A 28 7.31 -5.43 6.57
C ALA A 28 7.25 -4.95 8.04
N ASN A 29 8.38 -4.54 8.60
CA ASN A 29 8.48 -4.06 9.99
C ASN A 29 8.09 -2.57 10.17
N TYR A 30 7.77 -1.85 9.10
CA TYR A 30 7.53 -0.39 9.16
C TYR A 30 6.43 0.00 10.15
N PHE A 31 5.24 -0.61 10.03
CA PHE A 31 4.10 -0.29 10.90
C PHE A 31 4.33 -0.75 12.35
N HIS A 32 5.04 -1.88 12.52
CA HIS A 32 5.40 -2.40 13.84
C HIS A 32 6.33 -1.43 14.57
N LEU A 33 7.32 -0.86 13.87
CA LEU A 33 8.22 0.14 14.43
C LEU A 33 7.52 1.44 14.82
N LEU A 34 6.44 1.80 14.11
CA LEU A 34 5.60 2.95 14.46
C LEU A 34 4.57 2.64 15.57
N GLY A 35 4.44 1.38 15.99
CA GLY A 35 3.45 0.95 16.98
C GLY A 35 2.00 1.09 16.47
N VAL A 36 1.78 1.07 15.15
CA VAL A 36 0.47 1.27 14.54
C VAL A 36 -0.08 -0.05 14.02
N ASN A 37 -1.32 -0.35 14.39
CA ASN A 37 -2.09 -1.47 13.88
C ASN A 37 -3.10 -1.00 12.83
N ALA A 38 -3.47 -1.90 11.92
CA ALA A 38 -4.56 -1.65 10.98
C ALA A 38 -5.90 -1.59 11.72
N ALA A 39 -6.79 -0.68 11.28
CA ALA A 39 -8.17 -0.61 11.78
C ALA A 39 -9.03 -1.76 11.27
N LEU A 40 -8.75 -2.25 10.06
CA LEU A 40 -9.34 -3.45 9.48
C LEU A 40 -8.24 -4.35 8.94
N GLY A 41 -8.39 -5.66 9.11
CA GLY A 41 -7.40 -6.64 8.62
C GLY A 41 -6.11 -6.62 9.42
N ARG A 42 -4.97 -6.56 8.71
CA ARG A 42 -3.62 -6.62 9.29
C ARG A 42 -2.66 -5.64 8.61
N THR A 43 -1.55 -5.34 9.29
CA THR A 43 -0.37 -4.74 8.66
C THR A 43 0.45 -5.80 7.92
N PHE A 44 1.56 -5.41 7.29
CA PHE A 44 2.46 -6.37 6.64
C PHE A 44 2.94 -7.44 7.62
N ALA A 45 2.94 -8.68 7.17
CA ALA A 45 3.49 -9.82 7.88
C ALA A 45 4.97 -10.00 7.52
N ALA A 46 5.71 -10.69 8.40
CA ALA A 46 7.07 -11.10 8.07
C ALA A 46 7.06 -11.97 6.80
N GLY A 47 7.87 -11.59 5.81
CA GLY A 47 7.95 -12.29 4.52
C GLY A 47 7.01 -11.74 3.44
N ASP A 48 6.17 -10.75 3.72
CA ASP A 48 5.44 -10.03 2.66
C ASP A 48 6.40 -9.18 1.79
N ASP A 49 7.64 -8.96 2.24
CA ASP A 49 8.75 -8.34 1.52
C ASP A 49 9.63 -9.34 0.72
N GLU A 50 9.25 -10.62 0.69
CA GLU A 50 9.90 -11.65 -0.14
C GLU A 50 9.40 -11.62 -1.59
N PRO A 51 10.26 -11.94 -2.58
CA PRO A 51 9.84 -12.06 -3.98
C PRO A 51 8.69 -13.07 -4.15
N GLY A 52 7.63 -12.65 -4.85
CA GLY A 52 6.41 -13.44 -5.07
C GLY A 52 5.35 -13.32 -3.97
N ARG A 53 5.62 -12.59 -2.88
CA ARG A 53 4.70 -12.34 -1.76
C ARG A 53 4.38 -10.86 -1.54
N GLU A 54 4.96 -9.99 -2.36
CA GLU A 54 4.89 -8.53 -2.31
C GLU A 54 3.59 -7.94 -2.87
N HIS A 55 2.72 -8.78 -3.41
CA HIS A 55 1.47 -8.38 -4.06
C HIS A 55 0.34 -8.15 -3.04
N VAL A 56 0.67 -7.46 -1.95
CA VAL A 56 -0.28 -7.04 -0.91
C VAL A 56 -0.25 -5.52 -0.75
N ALA A 57 -1.40 -4.94 -0.41
CA ALA A 57 -1.55 -3.51 -0.22
C ALA A 57 -2.25 -3.20 1.10
N ILE A 58 -1.83 -2.11 1.73
CA ILE A 58 -2.54 -1.48 2.83
C ILE A 58 -3.03 -0.12 2.34
N VAL A 59 -4.29 0.20 2.62
CA VAL A 59 -4.90 1.46 2.18
C VAL A 59 -5.12 2.42 3.34
N SER A 60 -5.05 3.71 3.07
CA SER A 60 -5.40 4.74 4.06
C SER A 60 -6.90 4.76 4.34
N HIS A 61 -7.29 5.21 5.54
CA HIS A 61 -8.69 5.43 5.88
C HIS A 61 -9.41 6.35 4.88
N GLY A 62 -8.75 7.42 4.42
CA GLY A 62 -9.33 8.36 3.48
C GLY A 62 -9.66 7.71 2.13
N LEU A 63 -8.73 6.91 1.59
CA LEU A 63 -8.95 6.18 0.35
C LEU A 63 -10.05 5.11 0.50
N TRP A 64 -10.07 4.42 1.64
CA TRP A 64 -11.13 3.47 1.97
C TRP A 64 -12.52 4.13 1.99
N GLN A 65 -12.64 5.31 2.59
CA GLN A 65 -13.91 6.04 2.63
C GLN A 65 -14.36 6.54 1.25
N THR A 66 -13.45 7.14 0.47
CA THR A 66 -13.80 7.80 -0.79
C THR A 66 -13.93 6.82 -1.96
N HIS A 67 -13.03 5.84 -2.05
CA HIS A 67 -12.93 4.95 -3.21
C HIS A 67 -13.62 3.60 -2.98
N PHE A 68 -13.68 3.14 -1.72
CA PHE A 68 -14.33 1.87 -1.37
C PHE A 68 -15.64 2.07 -0.60
N ALA A 69 -16.17 3.30 -0.56
CA ALA A 69 -17.42 3.65 0.11
C ALA A 69 -17.50 3.18 1.58
N SER A 70 -16.34 3.10 2.27
CA SER A 70 -16.23 2.54 3.62
C SER A 70 -16.69 1.07 3.74
N ASP A 71 -16.57 0.28 2.67
CA ASP A 71 -16.94 -1.15 2.68
C ASP A 71 -15.97 -1.96 3.57
N PRO A 72 -16.42 -2.56 4.69
CA PRO A 72 -15.56 -3.37 5.55
C PRO A 72 -15.08 -4.65 4.85
N SER A 73 -15.75 -5.07 3.78
CA SER A 73 -15.39 -6.23 2.94
C SER A 73 -14.23 -5.94 1.99
N VAL A 74 -13.58 -4.77 2.09
CA VAL A 74 -12.43 -4.40 1.25
C VAL A 74 -11.21 -5.29 1.51
N VAL A 75 -11.05 -5.81 2.73
CA VAL A 75 -9.94 -6.71 3.07
C VAL A 75 -10.14 -8.05 2.35
N GLY A 76 -9.12 -8.49 1.62
CA GLY A 76 -9.16 -9.65 0.74
C GLY A 76 -9.57 -9.33 -0.69
N LYS A 77 -10.04 -8.10 -1.00
CA LYS A 77 -10.27 -7.68 -2.38
C LYS A 77 -8.98 -7.31 -3.08
N THR A 78 -8.98 -7.44 -4.39
CA THR A 78 -7.85 -7.07 -5.24
C THR A 78 -8.03 -5.68 -5.83
N VAL A 79 -6.92 -4.95 -5.94
CA VAL A 79 -6.81 -3.67 -6.65
C VAL A 79 -5.69 -3.74 -7.66
N ARG A 80 -5.78 -2.93 -8.72
CA ARG A 80 -4.68 -2.80 -9.68
C ARG A 80 -3.93 -1.50 -9.41
N LEU A 81 -2.63 -1.61 -9.12
CA LEU A 81 -1.72 -0.49 -8.91
C LEU A 81 -0.63 -0.56 -9.98
N ASN A 82 -0.55 0.46 -10.83
CA ASN A 82 0.41 0.52 -11.96
C ASN A 82 0.33 -0.70 -12.91
N GLY A 83 -0.84 -1.33 -13.01
CA GLY A 83 -1.09 -2.50 -13.86
C GLY A 83 -0.98 -3.85 -13.14
N ASP A 84 -0.26 -3.89 -12.02
CA ASP A 84 -0.08 -5.08 -11.19
C ASP A 84 -1.23 -5.26 -10.20
N THR A 85 -1.55 -6.51 -9.88
CA THR A 85 -2.66 -6.84 -8.98
C THR A 85 -2.16 -7.01 -7.55
N TYR A 86 -2.74 -6.25 -6.62
CA TYR A 86 -2.43 -6.32 -5.20
C TYR A 86 -3.67 -6.71 -4.41
N THR A 87 -3.49 -7.52 -3.37
CA THR A 87 -4.56 -7.86 -2.43
C THR A 87 -4.56 -6.89 -1.26
N ILE A 88 -5.68 -6.26 -0.97
CA ILE A 88 -5.81 -5.39 0.20
C ILE A 88 -5.81 -6.28 1.45
N VAL A 89 -4.78 -6.16 2.29
CA VAL A 89 -4.65 -6.92 3.53
C VAL A 89 -5.04 -6.12 4.77
N GLY A 90 -5.13 -4.79 4.64
CA GLY A 90 -5.60 -3.95 5.73
C GLY A 90 -5.89 -2.50 5.37
N VAL A 91 -6.58 -1.84 6.30
CA VAL A 91 -6.91 -0.41 6.25
C VAL A 91 -6.30 0.28 7.46
N MET A 92 -5.54 1.36 7.25
CA MET A 92 -4.96 2.14 8.34
C MET A 92 -6.03 2.94 9.10
N PRO A 93 -5.87 3.15 10.43
CA PRO A 93 -6.78 3.96 11.21
C PRO A 93 -6.76 5.43 10.77
N ALA A 94 -7.87 6.15 10.97
CA ALA A 94 -7.97 7.56 10.65
C ALA A 94 -6.88 8.42 11.33
N SER A 95 -6.46 8.02 12.53
CA SER A 95 -5.39 8.65 13.32
C SER A 95 -4.02 8.57 12.64
N PHE A 96 -3.80 7.58 11.77
CA PHE A 96 -2.53 7.42 11.05
C PHE A 96 -2.28 8.58 10.07
N LYS A 97 -3.35 9.18 9.54
CA LYS A 97 -3.27 10.38 8.69
C LYS A 97 -2.63 11.57 9.42
N LEU A 98 -2.76 11.62 10.75
CA LEU A 98 -2.17 12.69 11.56
C LEU A 98 -0.64 12.56 11.67
N MET A 99 -0.09 11.36 11.46
CA MET A 99 1.35 11.07 11.55
C MET A 99 2.03 10.80 10.20
N SER A 100 1.26 10.58 9.13
CA SER A 100 1.78 10.12 7.83
C SER A 100 1.85 11.22 6.77
N PHE A 101 2.99 11.30 6.09
CA PHE A 101 3.25 12.06 4.88
C PHE A 101 2.36 11.56 3.73
N ALA A 102 1.18 12.18 3.53
CA ALA A 102 0.30 12.14 2.34
C ALA A 102 0.00 10.77 1.65
N SER A 103 0.46 9.65 2.19
CA SER A 103 0.46 8.36 1.52
C SER A 103 -0.91 7.72 1.67
N GLN A 104 -1.47 7.32 0.53
CA GLN A 104 -2.81 6.75 0.43
C GLN A 104 -2.78 5.23 0.33
N VAL A 105 -1.65 4.67 -0.11
CA VAL A 105 -1.41 3.23 -0.27
C VAL A 105 0.02 2.86 0.15
N TRP A 106 0.18 1.71 0.81
CA TRP A 106 1.48 1.10 1.08
C TRP A 106 1.57 -0.28 0.44
N THR A 107 2.70 -0.59 -0.17
CA THR A 107 3.04 -1.93 -0.66
C THR A 107 4.39 -2.38 -0.08
N PRO A 108 4.64 -3.69 0.04
CA PRO A 108 5.93 -4.19 0.48
C PRO A 108 7.08 -3.72 -0.42
N LEU A 109 8.21 -3.41 0.21
CA LEU A 109 9.47 -3.21 -0.48
C LEU A 109 10.11 -4.58 -0.76
N ALA A 110 9.62 -5.29 -1.78
CA ALA A 110 10.41 -6.40 -2.32
C ALA A 110 11.53 -5.84 -3.19
N PHE A 111 12.73 -6.37 -3.00
CA PHE A 111 13.84 -6.16 -3.92
C PHE A 111 13.53 -6.85 -5.25
N ASP A 112 12.86 -6.15 -6.15
CA ASP A 112 12.75 -6.58 -7.52
C ASP A 112 13.90 -5.98 -8.33
N SER A 113 14.81 -6.85 -8.77
CA SER A 113 15.94 -6.50 -9.63
C SER A 113 15.55 -5.90 -10.99
N LYS A 114 14.25 -5.81 -11.32
CA LYS A 114 13.74 -5.21 -12.56
C LYS A 114 13.46 -3.71 -12.45
N SER A 115 13.53 -3.11 -11.26
CA SER A 115 13.29 -1.66 -11.10
C SER A 115 14.45 -0.76 -11.56
N LEU A 116 15.59 -1.33 -11.98
CA LEU A 116 16.68 -0.59 -12.64
C LEU A 116 16.51 -0.64 -14.17
N GLY A 117 15.38 -0.12 -14.67
CA GLY A 117 15.28 0.32 -16.06
C GLY A 117 15.68 1.80 -16.11
N PRO A 118 16.58 2.25 -17.01
CA PRO A 118 17.05 3.63 -17.01
C PRO A 118 15.87 4.57 -17.25
N ALA A 119 15.77 5.62 -16.42
CA ALA A 119 14.90 6.75 -16.68
C ALA A 119 15.32 7.36 -18.03
N GLY A 120 14.53 7.05 -19.06
CA GLY A 120 14.73 7.53 -20.42
C GLY A 120 14.50 9.03 -20.50
N ARG A 121 15.51 9.69 -21.06
CA ARG A 121 15.75 11.12 -21.21
C ARG A 121 14.71 11.86 -22.04
#